data_AF-A0A528D055-F1
#
_entry.id   AF-A0A528D055-F1
#
_cell.length_a   1.000
_cell.length_b   1.000
_cell.length_c   1.000
_cell.angle_alpha   90.00
_cell.angle_beta   90.00
_cell.angle_gamma   90.00
#
_symmetry.space_group_name_H-M   'P 1'
#
loop_
_entity.id
_entity.type
_entity.pdbx_description
1 polymer ?
#
loop_
_entity_poly.entity_id
_entity_poly.type
_entity_poly.pdbx_seq_one_letter_code
_entity_poly.pdbx_strand_id
1 'polypeptide(L)'
;PYANIAEMAERITAAAADTGLGLTLLPVFYAHSSFGGAAPNEGQRRFINDVNRFSRLVEKCHETVRTLNHAVVGIAPHSLRAVTPEELENIAAMVPGGPIHIHIAEQVK
;
A
#
# COMPACT_ATOMS: atom_id res chain seq x y z
N PRO A 1 -6.81 -3.35 -15.04
CA PRO A 1 -6.75 -3.78 -13.62
C PRO A 1 -6.82 -5.31 -13.57
N TYR A 2 -6.16 -5.95 -12.61
CA TYR A 2 -6.30 -7.40 -12.42
C TYR A 2 -7.64 -7.72 -11.75
N ALA A 3 -8.18 -8.91 -12.02
CA ALA A 3 -9.42 -9.38 -11.39
C ALA A 3 -9.21 -9.62 -9.88
N ASN A 4 -8.09 -10.23 -9.51
CA ASN A 4 -7.63 -10.29 -8.13
C ASN A 4 -6.98 -8.96 -7.74
N ILE A 5 -7.53 -8.29 -6.73
CA ILE A 5 -6.98 -7.01 -6.23
C ILE A 5 -5.56 -7.17 -5.67
N ALA A 6 -5.25 -8.32 -5.08
CA ALA A 6 -3.98 -8.63 -4.45
C ALA A 6 -3.03 -9.41 -5.36
N GLU A 7 -3.31 -9.52 -6.67
CA GLU A 7 -2.47 -10.27 -7.63
C GLU A 7 -0.98 -9.96 -7.47
N MET A 8 -0.61 -8.67 -7.44
CA MET A 8 0.79 -8.28 -7.30
C MET A 8 1.34 -8.54 -5.90
N ALA A 9 0.53 -8.44 -4.85
CA ALA A 9 0.94 -8.77 -3.48
C ALA A 9 1.24 -10.26 -3.35
N GLU A 10 0.42 -11.13 -3.94
CA GLU A 10 0.64 -12.57 -4.01
C GLU A 10 1.95 -12.92 -4.71
N ARG A 11 2.28 -12.22 -5.80
CA ARG A 11 3.58 -12.44 -6.48
C ARG A 11 4.78 -12.05 -5.60
N ILE A 12 4.67 -10.97 -4.82
CA ILE A 12 5.73 -10.57 -3.88
C ILE A 12 5.87 -11.59 -2.75
N THR A 13 4.75 -12.07 -2.19
CA THR A 13 4.76 -13.11 -1.15
C THR A 13 5.32 -14.43 -1.66
N ALA A 14 4.95 -14.86 -2.88
CA ALA A 14 5.52 -16.05 -3.50
C ALA A 14 7.04 -15.91 -3.69
N ALA A 15 7.52 -14.76 -4.17
CA ALA A 15 8.96 -14.51 -4.31
C ALA A 15 9.69 -14.55 -2.95
N ALA A 16 9.07 -14.03 -1.89
CA ALA A 16 9.63 -14.12 -0.53
C ALA A 16 9.71 -15.58 -0.05
N ALA A 17 8.69 -16.40 -0.34
CA ALA A 17 8.71 -17.83 -0.03
C ALA A 17 9.83 -18.57 -0.77
N ASP A 18 9.95 -18.33 -2.09
CA ASP A 18 10.93 -19.00 -2.95
C ASP A 18 12.37 -18.66 -2.57
N THR A 19 12.60 -17.42 -2.09
CA THR A 19 13.93 -16.94 -1.70
C THR A 19 14.26 -17.20 -0.23
N GLY A 20 13.26 -17.48 0.61
CA GLY A 20 13.41 -17.61 2.06
C GLY A 20 13.65 -16.27 2.78
N LEU A 21 13.45 -15.13 2.12
CA LEU A 21 13.58 -13.81 2.76
C LEU A 21 12.38 -13.50 3.65
N GLY A 22 12.63 -12.89 4.80
CA GLY A 22 11.58 -12.34 5.65
C GLY A 22 10.82 -11.22 4.92
N LEU A 23 9.50 -11.18 5.09
CA LEU A 23 8.63 -10.21 4.41
C LEU A 23 7.88 -9.33 5.40
N THR A 24 8.14 -8.02 5.32
CA THR A 24 7.21 -6.98 5.77
C THR A 24 6.55 -6.41 4.52
N LEU A 25 5.29 -6.75 4.29
CA LEU A 25 4.53 -6.31 3.13
C LEU A 25 3.79 -5.01 3.44
N LEU A 26 4.05 -3.97 2.64
CA LEU A 26 3.47 -2.64 2.80
C LEU A 26 2.71 -2.26 1.51
N PRO A 27 1.45 -2.67 1.34
CA PRO A 27 0.62 -2.16 0.25
C PRO A 27 0.59 -0.63 0.29
N VAL A 28 0.76 -0.02 -0.88
CA VAL A 28 0.89 1.45 -1.02
C VAL A 28 -0.47 2.08 -1.28
N PHE A 29 -0.85 3.07 -0.47
CA PHE A 29 -1.98 3.95 -0.77
C PHE A 29 -1.51 5.12 -1.63
N TYR A 30 -2.16 5.29 -2.78
CA TYR A 30 -1.87 6.34 -3.75
C TYR A 30 -3.20 6.74 -4.39
N ALA A 31 -3.60 8.01 -4.28
CA ALA A 31 -4.86 8.51 -4.82
C ALA A 31 -4.67 9.74 -5.73
N HIS A 32 -3.63 10.55 -5.46
CA HIS A 32 -3.48 11.89 -6.05
C HIS A 32 -2.14 12.09 -6.75
N SER A 33 -2.09 13.02 -7.71
CA SER A 33 -0.85 13.38 -8.40
C SER A 33 0.01 14.41 -7.66
N SER A 34 -0.62 15.22 -6.80
CA SER A 34 0.03 16.29 -6.02
C SER A 34 -0.82 16.70 -4.80
N PHE A 35 -0.27 17.62 -4.00
CA PHE A 35 -0.95 18.22 -2.85
C PHE A 35 -2.36 18.74 -3.20
N GLY A 36 -3.24 18.76 -2.20
CA GLY A 36 -4.60 19.29 -2.34
C GLY A 36 -5.58 18.35 -3.07
N GLY A 37 -5.24 17.07 -3.22
CA GLY A 37 -6.14 16.10 -3.87
C GLY A 37 -6.17 16.23 -5.39
N ALA A 38 -5.04 16.60 -6.00
CA ALA A 38 -4.97 16.78 -7.45
C ALA A 38 -5.22 15.44 -8.17
N ALA A 39 -6.06 15.46 -9.20
CA ALA A 39 -6.42 14.26 -9.95
C ALA A 39 -5.19 13.50 -10.47
N PRO A 40 -5.18 12.17 -10.39
CA PRO A 40 -4.07 11.37 -10.88
C PRO A 40 -3.93 11.45 -12.41
N ASN A 41 -2.70 11.28 -12.90
CA ASN A 41 -2.41 11.21 -14.33
C ASN A 41 -2.42 9.76 -14.85
N GLU A 42 -2.39 9.59 -16.18
CA GLU A 42 -2.46 8.28 -16.84
C GLU A 42 -1.30 7.34 -16.45
N GLY A 43 -0.12 7.90 -16.17
CA GLY A 43 1.06 7.16 -15.71
C GLY A 43 0.85 6.52 -14.34
N GLN A 44 0.03 7.15 -13.49
CA GLN A 44 -0.26 6.68 -12.12
C GLN A 44 -1.37 5.64 -12.06
N ARG A 45 -2.08 5.35 -13.16
CA ARG A 45 -3.31 4.52 -13.18
C ARG A 45 -3.20 3.15 -12.51
N ARG A 46 -2.00 2.57 -12.44
CA ARG A 46 -1.77 1.25 -11.81
C ARG A 46 -1.65 1.31 -10.29
N PHE A 47 -1.42 2.50 -9.73
CA PHE A 47 -1.22 2.73 -8.30
C PHE A 47 -2.51 3.14 -7.59
N ILE A 48 -3.45 3.72 -8.35
CA ILE A 48 -4.63 4.39 -7.79
C ILE A 48 -5.54 3.42 -7.05
N ASN A 49 -5.86 3.78 -5.80
CA ASN A 49 -6.92 3.21 -4.99
C ASN A 49 -7.70 4.32 -4.29
N ASP A 50 -9.02 4.14 -4.17
CA ASP A 50 -9.80 4.81 -3.14
C ASP A 50 -9.64 4.08 -1.80
N VAL A 51 -10.07 4.70 -0.70
CA VAL A 51 -9.94 4.17 0.67
C VAL A 51 -10.60 2.79 0.82
N ASN A 52 -11.80 2.59 0.25
CA ASN A 52 -12.52 1.32 0.38
C ASN A 52 -11.84 0.19 -0.39
N ARG A 53 -11.34 0.48 -1.58
CA ARG A 53 -10.58 -0.46 -2.40
C ARG A 53 -9.25 -0.79 -1.73
N PHE A 54 -8.59 0.19 -1.11
CA PHE A 54 -7.36 -0.03 -0.35
C PHE A 54 -7.59 -0.89 0.89
N SER A 55 -8.68 -0.67 1.64
CA SER A 55 -9.07 -1.53 2.77
C SER A 55 -9.17 -3.00 2.36
N ARG A 56 -9.87 -3.30 1.25
CA ARG A 56 -9.95 -4.67 0.71
C ARG A 56 -8.59 -5.23 0.29
N LEU A 57 -7.71 -4.38 -0.24
CA LEU A 57 -6.34 -4.79 -0.57
C LEU A 57 -5.55 -5.16 0.68
N VAL A 58 -5.63 -4.36 1.75
CA VAL A 58 -4.95 -4.63 3.04
C VAL A 58 -5.44 -5.95 3.64
N GLU A 59 -6.77 -6.18 3.66
CA GLU A 59 -7.34 -7.45 4.11
C GLU A 59 -6.79 -8.64 3.31
N LYS A 60 -6.71 -8.53 1.98
CA LYS A 60 -6.14 -9.58 1.14
C LYS A 60 -4.65 -9.76 1.33
N CYS A 61 -3.87 -8.69 1.55
CA CYS A 61 -2.47 -8.79 1.93
C CYS A 61 -2.28 -9.61 3.21
N HIS A 62 -3.13 -9.43 4.22
CA HIS A 62 -3.11 -10.25 5.43
C HIS A 62 -3.41 -11.73 5.15
N GLU A 63 -4.35 -12.05 4.25
CA GLU A 63 -4.61 -13.43 3.84
C GLU A 63 -3.41 -14.04 3.10
N THR A 64 -2.84 -13.30 2.14
CA THR A 64 -1.74 -13.72 1.29
C THR A 64 -0.51 -14.11 2.10
N VAL A 65 -0.11 -13.31 3.09
CA VAL A 65 1.14 -13.57 3.83
C VAL A 65 1.05 -14.72 4.84
N ARG A 66 -0.13 -15.31 5.07
CA ARG A 66 -0.30 -16.42 6.03
C ARG A 66 0.52 -17.65 5.68
N THR A 67 0.95 -17.77 4.43
CA THR A 67 1.82 -18.87 3.97
C THR A 67 3.28 -18.70 4.39
N LEU A 68 3.67 -17.53 4.92
CA LEU A 68 5.02 -17.22 5.36
C LEU A 68 5.15 -17.26 6.88
N ASN A 69 6.29 -17.72 7.37
CA ASN A 69 6.61 -17.61 8.80
C ASN A 69 6.98 -16.16 9.15
N HIS A 70 6.35 -15.62 10.20
CA HIS A 70 6.66 -14.30 10.78
C HIS A 70 6.53 -13.11 9.81
N ALA A 71 5.71 -13.21 8.76
CA ALA A 71 5.45 -12.06 7.90
C ALA A 71 4.66 -10.98 8.64
N VAL A 72 4.98 -9.72 8.34
CA VAL A 72 4.31 -8.54 8.88
C VAL A 72 3.56 -7.84 7.75
N VAL A 73 2.36 -7.35 8.02
CA VAL A 73 1.63 -6.45 7.11
C VAL A 73 1.47 -5.11 7.80
N GLY A 74 1.85 -4.06 7.08
CA GLY A 74 1.59 -2.67 7.44
C GLY A 74 0.95 -1.94 6.25
N ILE A 75 1.13 -0.63 6.18
CA ILE A 75 0.71 0.17 5.01
C ILE A 75 1.78 1.19 4.62
N ALA A 76 1.69 1.68 3.40
CA ALA A 76 2.52 2.77 2.92
C ALA A 76 1.69 3.86 2.23
N PRO A 77 1.17 4.89 2.93
CA PRO A 77 0.80 6.14 2.26
C PRO A 77 1.99 6.64 1.44
N HIS A 78 1.84 6.73 0.12
CA HIS A 78 3.00 6.94 -0.76
C HIS A 78 3.80 8.20 -0.40
N SER A 79 3.13 9.35 -0.31
CA SER A 79 3.69 10.63 0.13
C SER A 79 2.57 11.63 0.42
N LEU A 80 2.90 12.76 1.05
CA LEU A 80 1.94 13.87 1.26
C LEU A 80 1.44 14.51 -0.05
N ARG A 81 2.09 14.21 -1.19
CA ARG A 81 1.62 14.60 -2.52
C ARG A 81 0.55 13.65 -3.08
N ALA A 82 0.43 12.44 -2.56
CA ALA A 82 -0.41 11.40 -3.15
C ALA A 82 -1.62 11.03 -2.28
N VAL A 83 -1.77 11.68 -1.11
CA VAL A 83 -2.73 11.33 -0.06
C VAL A 83 -3.21 12.63 0.61
N THR A 84 -4.51 12.76 0.86
CA THR A 84 -5.07 13.87 1.65
C THR A 84 -4.98 13.59 3.17
N PRO A 85 -5.09 14.61 4.05
CA PRO A 85 -5.12 14.37 5.50
C PRO A 85 -6.23 13.41 5.94
N GLU A 86 -7.45 13.57 5.42
CA GLU A 86 -8.59 12.70 5.72
C GLU A 86 -8.34 11.25 5.28
N GLU A 87 -7.81 11.05 4.07
CA GLU A 87 -7.45 9.72 3.59
C GLU A 87 -6.38 9.07 4.46
N LEU A 88 -5.37 9.85 4.88
CA LEU A 88 -4.28 9.38 5.73
C LEU A 88 -4.80 8.90 7.09
N GLU A 89 -5.69 9.65 7.73
CA GLU A 89 -6.35 9.25 8.98
C GLU A 89 -7.11 7.94 8.81
N ASN A 90 -7.91 7.83 7.74
CA ASN A 90 -8.71 6.65 7.45
C ASN A 90 -7.87 5.40 7.21
N ILE A 91 -6.79 5.49 6.42
CA ILE A 91 -5.95 4.32 6.15
C ILE A 91 -5.06 3.94 7.34
N ALA A 92 -4.58 4.90 8.12
CA ALA A 92 -3.76 4.61 9.30
C ALA A 92 -4.52 3.77 10.34
N ALA A 93 -5.83 3.96 10.44
CA ALA A 93 -6.70 3.16 11.30
C ALA A 93 -6.85 1.69 10.85
N MET A 94 -6.49 1.33 9.62
CA MET A 94 -6.63 -0.04 9.09
C MET A 94 -5.60 -1.02 9.66
N VAL A 95 -4.47 -0.54 10.16
CA VAL A 95 -3.38 -1.36 10.72
C VAL A 95 -2.99 -0.87 12.12
N PRO A 96 -3.88 -1.00 13.13
CA PRO A 96 -3.63 -0.47 14.46
C PRO A 96 -2.37 -1.10 15.08
N GLY A 97 -1.39 -0.26 15.41
CA GLY A 97 -0.09 -0.70 15.94
C GLY A 97 0.84 -1.37 14.91
N GLY A 98 0.44 -1.43 13.64
CA GLY A 98 1.25 -1.94 12.54
C GLY A 98 2.21 -0.88 11.97
N PRO A 99 3.22 -1.29 11.18
CA PRO A 99 4.14 -0.35 10.54
C PRO A 99 3.44 0.55 9.52
N ILE A 100 3.79 1.84 9.54
CA ILE A 100 3.38 2.83 8.53
C ILE A 100 4.63 3.46 7.95
N HIS A 101 4.83 3.32 6.64
CA HIS A 101 5.97 3.92 5.93
C HIS A 101 5.48 5.01 4.97
N ILE A 102 6.29 6.06 4.76
CA ILE A 102 5.95 7.15 3.85
C ILE A 102 7.20 7.77 3.23
N HIS A 103 7.15 8.14 1.95
CA HIS A 103 8.15 9.03 1.38
C HIS A 103 7.88 10.47 1.82
N ILE A 104 8.84 11.07 2.52
CA ILE A 104 8.73 12.43 3.04
C ILE A 104 10.05 13.16 2.92
N ALA A 105 10.00 14.45 2.55
CA ALA A 105 11.15 15.34 2.43
C ALA A 105 12.35 14.80 1.60
N GLU A 106 12.08 13.88 0.65
CA GLU A 106 13.12 13.30 -0.22
C GLU A 106 13.73 14.34 -1.17
N GLN A 107 12.91 15.26 -1.68
CA GLN A 107 13.35 16.33 -2.57
C GLN A 107 13.59 17.61 -1.78
N VAL A 108 14.76 18.22 -2.02
CA VAL A 108 15.23 19.45 -1.32
C VAL A 108 14.85 20.73 -2.09
N LYS A 109 14.07 20.60 -3.18
CA LYS A 109 13.72 21.70 -4.10
C LYS A 109 12.23 21.90 -4.17
#